data_AF-A0A968W1C0-F1
#
_entry.id   AF-A0A968W1C0-F1
#
_cell.length_a   1.000
_cell.length_b   1.000
_cell.length_c   1.000
_cell.angle_alpha   90.00
_cell.angle_beta   90.00
_cell.angle_gamma   90.00
#
_symmetry.space_group_name_H-M   'P 1'
#
loop_
_entity.id
_entity.type
_entity.pdbx_description
1 polymer ?
#
loop_
_entity_poly.entity_id
_entity_poly.type
_entity_poly.pdbx_seq_one_letter_code
_entity_poly.pdbx_strand_id
1 'polypeptide(L)'
;MVLWGAFNITLISDFRNKRDITLLKFFENKYISYSGNDEHSSIFQHMPALIIEKTDSTQQLCGYTCKHAYIYSKESKNERHEIFYTNSIGNKNPNFNNPYKTLDGVMLQFHLQLGNISMELIADNISNEETPDKEFAINGTYQPTTTENMNKLIDKILEN
;
A
#
# COMPACT_ATOMS: atom_id res chain seq x y z
N MET A 1 -3.45 -23.57 -5.21
CA MET A 1 -2.90 -23.59 -3.82
C MET A 1 -1.82 -22.54 -3.80
N VAL A 2 -2.15 -21.32 -3.36
CA VAL A 2 -1.20 -20.20 -3.36
C VAL A 2 -0.15 -20.49 -2.28
N LEU A 3 1.05 -20.85 -2.70
CA LEU A 3 2.19 -21.02 -1.80
C LEU A 3 2.67 -19.63 -1.38
N TRP A 4 2.27 -19.18 -0.18
CA TRP A 4 2.63 -17.89 0.45
C TRP A 4 4.15 -17.69 0.72
N GLY A 5 5.03 -18.44 0.04
CA GLY A 5 6.49 -18.26 0.03
C GLY A 5 7.13 -18.36 -1.36
N ALA A 6 6.34 -18.50 -2.43
CA ALA A 6 6.85 -18.56 -3.81
C ALA A 6 7.21 -17.17 -4.37
N PHE A 7 6.74 -16.10 -3.71
CA PHE A 7 6.90 -14.74 -4.18
C PHE A 7 6.94 -13.71 -3.06
N ASN A 8 7.51 -12.55 -3.36
CA ASN A 8 7.58 -11.39 -2.50
C ASN A 8 7.31 -10.14 -3.34
N ILE A 9 6.44 -9.27 -2.84
CA ILE A 9 6.20 -7.93 -3.39
C ILE A 9 6.62 -6.93 -2.31
N THR A 10 7.51 -6.01 -2.66
CA THR A 10 7.95 -4.93 -1.77
C THR A 10 7.61 -3.59 -2.42
N LEU A 11 6.96 -2.71 -1.65
CA LEU A 11 6.74 -1.31 -2.02
C LEU A 11 7.68 -0.42 -1.20
N ILE A 12 8.44 0.43 -1.88
CA ILE A 12 9.25 1.47 -1.25
C ILE A 12 8.74 2.83 -1.75
N SER A 13 8.24 3.65 -0.83
CA SER A 13 7.80 5.03 -1.13
C SER A 13 8.94 6.03 -0.91
N ASP A 14 9.47 6.58 -2.01
CA ASP A 14 10.54 7.57 -2.02
C ASP A 14 9.96 8.98 -2.04
N PHE A 15 9.68 9.50 -0.84
CA PHE A 15 9.13 10.86 -0.64
C PHE A 15 10.03 11.97 -1.19
N ARG A 16 11.35 11.75 -1.28
CA ARG A 16 12.31 12.75 -1.77
C ARG A 16 12.14 12.95 -3.28
N ASN A 17 12.01 11.84 -4.01
CA ASN A 17 11.87 11.85 -5.46
C ASN A 17 10.41 11.76 -5.92
N LYS A 18 9.44 11.74 -4.99
CA LYS A 18 7.99 11.65 -5.25
C LYS A 18 7.61 10.49 -6.16
N ARG A 19 8.17 9.32 -5.86
CA ARG A 19 7.92 8.09 -6.61
C ARG A 19 7.79 6.90 -5.68
N ASP A 20 7.11 5.88 -6.15
CA ASP A 20 7.13 4.56 -5.55
C ASP A 20 7.98 3.61 -6.38
N ILE A 21 8.58 2.64 -5.70
CA ILE A 21 9.37 1.56 -6.30
C ILE A 21 8.68 0.26 -5.93
N THR A 22 8.28 -0.52 -6.94
CA THR A 22 7.75 -1.88 -6.73
C THR A 22 8.83 -2.89 -7.08
N LEU A 23 9.16 -3.76 -6.13
CA LEU A 23 10.02 -4.92 -6.36
C LEU A 23 9.16 -6.18 -6.33
N LEU A 24 9.28 -7.01 -7.35
CA LEU A 24 8.65 -8.32 -7.42
C LEU A 24 9.73 -9.38 -7.52
N LYS A 25 9.72 -10.34 -6.59
CA LYS A 25 10.53 -11.55 -6.65
C LYS A 25 9.58 -12.75 -6.75
N PHE A 26 9.76 -13.61 -7.74
CA PHE A 26 9.03 -14.87 -7.90
C PHE A 26 10.01 -15.95 -8.38
N PHE A 27 10.26 -16.97 -7.53
CA PHE A 27 11.41 -17.88 -7.68
C PHE A 27 12.73 -17.11 -7.89
N GLU A 28 13.41 -17.35 -9.02
CA GLU A 28 14.66 -16.69 -9.43
C GLU A 28 14.44 -15.36 -10.15
N ASN A 29 13.21 -15.07 -10.60
CA ASN A 29 12.92 -13.86 -11.36
C ASN A 29 12.75 -12.67 -10.42
N LYS A 30 13.36 -11.54 -10.77
CA LYS A 30 13.32 -10.29 -10.01
C LYS A 30 13.02 -9.12 -10.95
N TYR A 31 11.93 -8.42 -10.70
CA TYR A 31 11.49 -7.28 -11.50
C TYR A 31 11.40 -6.01 -10.67
N ILE A 32 11.70 -4.88 -11.29
CA ILE A 32 11.58 -3.56 -10.68
C ILE A 32 10.79 -2.62 -11.59
N SER A 33 9.82 -1.93 -11.02
CA SER A 33 9.12 -0.82 -11.67
C SER A 33 9.13 0.42 -10.78
N TYR A 34 8.90 1.57 -11.41
CA TYR A 34 8.84 2.88 -10.75
C TYR A 34 7.55 3.56 -11.18
N SER A 35 6.76 4.05 -10.22
CA SER A 35 5.55 4.84 -10.48
C SER A 35 5.59 6.19 -9.79
N GLY A 36 4.86 7.17 -10.31
CA GLY A 36 4.79 8.54 -9.81
C GLY A 36 4.04 9.43 -10.81
N ASN A 37 3.88 10.72 -10.50
CA ASN A 37 3.16 11.68 -11.36
C ASN A 37 1.75 11.20 -11.76
N ASP A 38 0.89 10.98 -10.76
CA ASP A 38 -0.50 10.51 -10.90
C ASP A 38 -0.67 9.01 -11.26
N GLU A 39 0.41 8.27 -11.48
CA GLU A 39 0.38 6.80 -11.57
C GLU A 39 0.55 6.15 -10.19
N HIS A 40 -0.47 5.39 -9.76
CA HIS A 40 -0.41 4.61 -8.52
C HIS A 40 0.63 3.48 -8.63
N SER A 41 1.22 3.09 -7.50
CA SER A 41 2.08 1.89 -7.47
C SER A 41 1.29 0.62 -7.78
N SER A 42 2.00 -0.38 -8.29
CA SER A 42 1.40 -1.63 -8.78
C SER A 42 0.59 -2.38 -7.73
N ILE A 43 0.84 -2.15 -6.43
CA ILE A 43 0.05 -2.77 -5.36
C ILE A 43 -1.36 -2.19 -5.21
N PHE A 44 -1.62 -0.99 -5.76
CA PHE A 44 -2.93 -0.33 -5.70
C PHE A 44 -3.65 -0.35 -7.06
N GLN A 45 -3.17 -1.09 -8.05
CA GLN A 45 -3.72 -1.03 -9.42
C GLN A 45 -5.20 -1.42 -9.52
N HIS A 46 -5.69 -2.33 -8.67
CA HIS A 46 -7.08 -2.79 -8.67
C HIS A 46 -7.95 -1.99 -7.70
N MET A 47 -7.36 -1.01 -7.01
CA MET A 47 -8.11 -0.15 -6.11
C MET A 47 -8.85 0.91 -6.93
N PRO A 48 -10.19 0.98 -6.81
CA PRO A 48 -10.95 2.02 -7.50
C PRO A 48 -10.67 3.39 -6.89
N ALA A 49 -11.13 4.44 -7.57
CA ALA A 49 -11.19 5.75 -6.95
C ALA A 49 -12.10 5.70 -5.71
N LEU A 50 -11.52 6.07 -4.55
CA LEU A 50 -12.20 6.01 -3.26
C LEU A 50 -12.90 7.33 -2.92
N ILE A 51 -14.09 7.23 -2.36
CA ILE A 51 -14.73 8.29 -1.59
C ILE A 51 -14.41 8.03 -0.12
N ILE A 52 -13.95 9.07 0.58
CA ILE A 52 -13.60 9.00 1.99
C ILE A 52 -14.50 9.96 2.77
N GLU A 53 -15.29 9.41 3.68
CA GLU A 53 -16.24 10.11 4.55
C GLU A 53 -15.67 10.11 5.99
N LYS A 54 -15.03 11.22 6.37
CA LYS A 54 -14.44 11.39 7.72
C LYS A 54 -15.55 11.48 8.75
N THR A 55 -15.33 10.89 9.92
CA THR A 55 -16.25 10.99 11.07
C THR A 55 -15.59 11.71 12.24
N ASP A 56 -16.36 12.03 13.28
CA ASP A 56 -15.86 12.60 14.54
C ASP A 56 -15.39 11.52 15.53
N SER A 57 -15.48 10.24 15.14
CA SER A 57 -15.12 9.10 15.98
C SER A 57 -13.61 8.89 16.02
N THR A 58 -13.15 8.34 17.15
CA THR A 58 -11.76 7.91 17.32
C THR A 58 -11.69 6.54 17.98
N GLN A 59 -10.58 5.84 17.76
CA GLN A 59 -10.27 4.56 18.38
C GLN A 59 -8.79 4.50 18.74
N GLN A 60 -8.44 3.75 19.80
CA GLN A 60 -7.04 3.46 20.13
C GLN A 60 -6.57 2.24 19.34
N LEU A 61 -5.47 2.37 18.60
CA LEU A 61 -4.79 1.27 17.91
C LEU A 61 -3.29 1.37 18.18
N CYS A 62 -2.67 0.28 18.65
CA CYS A 62 -1.23 0.21 18.97
C CYS A 62 -0.73 1.38 19.86
N GLY A 63 -1.56 1.88 20.78
CA GLY A 63 -1.21 3.01 21.65
C GLY A 63 -1.42 4.41 21.05
N TYR A 64 -1.96 4.51 19.84
CA TYR A 64 -2.23 5.78 19.16
C TYR A 64 -3.72 6.04 18.99
N THR A 65 -4.12 7.28 19.25
CA THR A 65 -5.47 7.75 18.94
C THR A 65 -5.59 7.94 17.44
N CYS A 66 -6.49 7.17 16.85
CA CYS A 66 -6.74 7.14 15.42
C CYS A 66 -8.08 7.78 15.11
N LYS A 67 -8.10 8.64 14.09
CA LYS A 67 -9.30 9.17 13.47
C LYS A 67 -9.94 8.08 12.62
N HIS A 68 -11.26 8.07 12.61
CA HIS A 68 -12.05 7.14 11.82
C HIS A 68 -12.60 7.80 10.55
N ALA A 69 -12.73 7.01 9.49
CA ALA A 69 -13.49 7.36 8.30
C ALA A 69 -14.11 6.11 7.67
N TYR A 70 -15.14 6.30 6.85
CA TYR A 70 -15.64 5.27 5.94
C TYR A 70 -15.04 5.47 4.55
N ILE A 71 -14.69 4.36 3.89
CA ILE A 71 -14.28 4.33 2.49
C ILE A 71 -15.28 3.52 1.66
N TYR A 72 -15.55 3.98 0.45
CA TYR A 72 -16.39 3.26 -0.52
C TYR A 72 -16.09 3.75 -1.94
N SER A 73 -16.45 2.95 -2.95
CA SER A 73 -16.39 3.38 -4.35
C SER A 73 -17.71 4.03 -4.78
N LYS A 74 -17.70 4.79 -5.88
CA LYS A 74 -18.94 5.35 -6.46
C LYS A 74 -19.93 4.26 -6.88
N GLU A 75 -19.42 3.11 -7.30
CA GLU A 75 -20.16 2.00 -7.88
C GLU A 75 -20.78 1.10 -6.80
N SER A 76 -20.14 1.01 -5.62
CA SER A 76 -20.59 0.16 -4.50
C SER A 76 -20.77 0.98 -3.22
N LYS A 77 -21.66 1.98 -3.21
CA LYS A 77 -21.91 2.82 -2.02
C LYS A 77 -22.36 2.05 -0.77
N ASN A 78 -22.93 0.85 -0.95
CA ASN A 78 -23.41 0.00 0.13
C ASN A 78 -22.29 -0.87 0.74
N GLU A 79 -21.14 -0.97 0.07
CA GLU A 79 -19.96 -1.68 0.55
C GLU A 79 -18.99 -0.65 1.14
N ARG A 80 -19.30 -0.25 2.38
CA ARG A 80 -18.46 0.67 3.16
C ARG A 80 -17.47 -0.13 3.99
N HIS A 81 -16.22 0.28 3.95
CA HIS A 81 -15.17 -0.26 4.80
C HIS A 81 -14.68 0.81 5.79
N GLU A 82 -14.20 0.38 6.95
CA GLU A 82 -13.61 1.27 7.94
C GLU A 82 -12.13 1.53 7.61
N ILE A 83 -11.68 2.74 7.94
CA ILE A 83 -10.27 3.11 7.93
C ILE A 83 -9.94 3.89 9.20
N PHE A 84 -8.82 3.53 9.82
CA PHE A 84 -8.29 4.24 10.98
C PHE A 84 -6.90 4.78 10.66
N TYR A 85 -6.69 6.06 10.94
CA TYR A 85 -5.44 6.75 10.63
C TYR A 85 -5.05 7.74 11.73
N THR A 86 -3.75 7.98 11.90
CA THR A 86 -3.24 8.90 12.92
C THR A 86 -2.21 9.87 12.34
N ASN A 87 -2.21 11.11 12.84
CA ASN A 87 -1.21 12.12 12.50
C ASN A 87 -0.08 12.19 13.54
N SER A 88 -0.08 11.28 14.52
CA SER A 88 0.87 11.30 15.64
C SER A 88 2.24 10.69 15.28
N ILE A 89 2.34 10.04 14.12
CA ILE A 89 3.54 9.37 13.62
C ILE A 89 3.68 9.55 12.11
N GLY A 90 4.89 9.28 11.60
CA GLY A 90 5.21 9.31 10.17
C GLY A 90 5.38 10.71 9.59
N ASN A 91 5.53 10.76 8.27
CA ASN A 91 5.68 12.00 7.52
C ASN A 91 4.34 12.67 7.26
N LYS A 92 4.36 13.97 6.94
CA LYS A 92 3.19 14.68 6.42
C LYS A 92 2.75 14.07 5.08
N ASN A 93 1.45 13.81 4.93
CA ASN A 93 0.84 13.21 3.73
C ASN A 93 1.50 11.87 3.33
N PRO A 94 1.47 10.85 4.22
CA PRO A 94 2.15 9.58 3.96
C PRO A 94 1.52 8.81 2.78
N ASN A 95 0.29 9.16 2.39
CA ASN A 95 -0.51 8.48 1.36
C ASN A 95 -0.45 9.16 -0.02
N PHE A 96 0.53 10.03 -0.27
CA PHE A 96 0.55 10.94 -1.43
C PHE A 96 0.40 10.25 -2.80
N ASN A 97 0.88 9.01 -2.94
CA ASN A 97 0.90 8.29 -4.21
C ASN A 97 -0.08 7.10 -4.29
N ASN A 98 -1.04 7.03 -3.38
CA ASN A 98 -2.02 5.95 -3.35
C ASN A 98 -3.47 6.47 -3.36
N PRO A 99 -4.48 5.59 -3.54
CA PRO A 99 -5.88 5.99 -3.58
C PRO A 99 -6.40 6.69 -2.31
N TYR A 100 -5.68 6.58 -1.19
CA TYR A 100 -6.00 7.20 0.10
C TYR A 100 -5.39 8.61 0.26
N LYS A 101 -4.91 9.25 -0.81
CA LYS A 101 -4.20 10.54 -0.78
C LYS A 101 -4.87 11.72 -0.05
N THR A 102 -6.17 11.65 0.23
CA THR A 102 -6.90 12.69 1.00
C THR A 102 -6.81 12.49 2.52
N LEU A 103 -6.24 11.37 2.97
CA LEU A 103 -5.87 11.11 4.36
C LEU A 103 -4.44 11.62 4.60
N ASP A 104 -4.31 12.54 5.55
CA ASP A 104 -3.07 13.23 5.90
C ASP A 104 -2.25 12.51 6.99
N GLY A 105 -2.72 11.36 7.47
CA GLY A 105 -2.09 10.56 8.53
C GLY A 105 -1.77 9.14 8.09
N VAL A 106 -0.93 8.46 8.88
CA VAL A 106 -0.55 7.06 8.67
C VAL A 106 -1.75 6.17 8.94
N MET A 107 -2.07 5.28 8.00
CA MET A 107 -3.17 4.32 8.13
C MET A 107 -2.73 3.15 9.00
N LEU A 108 -3.49 2.85 10.06
CA LEU A 108 -3.26 1.71 10.95
C LEU A 108 -4.29 0.59 10.74
N GLN A 109 -5.40 0.88 10.07
CA GLN A 109 -6.34 -0.12 9.58
C GLN A 109 -6.87 0.34 8.23
N PHE A 110 -6.75 -0.47 7.18
CA PHE A 110 -7.23 -0.14 5.84
C PHE A 110 -7.39 -1.38 4.97
N HIS A 111 -8.12 -1.24 3.87
CA HIS A 111 -8.34 -2.32 2.91
C HIS A 111 -7.36 -2.24 1.73
N LEU A 112 -7.01 -3.39 1.16
CA LEU A 112 -6.18 -3.49 -0.02
C LEU A 112 -6.72 -4.59 -0.93
N GLN A 113 -6.95 -4.25 -2.19
CA GLN A 113 -7.26 -5.21 -3.23
C GLN A 113 -6.01 -5.46 -4.06
N LEU A 114 -5.50 -6.69 -4.03
CA LEU A 114 -4.33 -7.11 -4.79
C LEU A 114 -4.72 -8.33 -5.64
N GLY A 115 -4.89 -8.13 -6.94
CA GLY A 115 -5.47 -9.13 -7.82
C GLY A 115 -6.90 -9.47 -7.40
N ASN A 116 -7.20 -10.76 -7.27
CA ASN A 116 -8.46 -11.27 -6.72
C ASN A 116 -8.49 -11.34 -5.18
N ILE A 117 -7.40 -10.98 -4.49
CA ILE A 117 -7.29 -11.06 -3.04
C ILE A 117 -7.71 -9.72 -2.43
N SER A 118 -8.77 -9.76 -1.63
CA SER A 118 -9.16 -8.64 -0.77
C SER A 118 -8.57 -8.84 0.63
N MET A 119 -7.88 -7.82 1.14
CA MET A 119 -7.21 -7.85 2.44
C MET A 119 -7.66 -6.68 3.30
N GLU A 120 -7.83 -6.93 4.58
CA GLU A 120 -7.84 -5.90 5.61
C GLU A 120 -6.50 -5.95 6.34
N LEU A 121 -5.76 -4.84 6.28
CA LEU A 121 -4.48 -4.70 6.95
C LEU A 121 -4.71 -3.93 8.24
N ILE A 122 -4.38 -4.55 9.38
CA ILE A 122 -4.50 -3.97 10.72
C ILE A 122 -3.12 -3.99 11.36
N ALA A 123 -2.67 -2.85 11.87
CA ALA A 123 -1.44 -2.74 12.62
C ALA A 123 -1.55 -3.54 13.92
N ASP A 124 -0.61 -4.44 14.15
CA ASP A 124 -0.53 -5.26 15.36
C ASP A 124 0.37 -4.61 16.42
N ASN A 125 1.50 -4.03 16.00
CA ASN A 125 2.46 -3.36 16.88
C ASN A 125 3.12 -2.16 16.19
N ILE A 126 3.53 -1.17 16.98
CA ILE A 126 4.33 -0.01 16.54
C ILE A 126 5.47 0.18 17.54
N SER A 127 6.71 0.12 17.04
CA SER A 127 7.91 0.43 17.82
C SER A 127 8.64 1.64 17.23
N ASN A 128 9.35 2.37 18.10
CA ASN A 128 10.19 3.49 17.70
C ASN A 128 11.65 3.03 17.67
N GLU A 129 12.03 2.44 16.53
CA GLU A 129 13.38 1.93 16.28
C GLU A 129 13.99 2.67 15.10
N GLU A 130 15.32 2.87 15.13
CA GLU A 130 16.02 3.37 13.95
C GLU A 130 16.10 2.28 12.89
N THR A 131 15.44 2.48 11.75
CA THR A 131 15.55 1.60 10.60
C THR A 131 16.80 1.97 9.78
N PRO A 132 17.76 1.06 9.60
CA PRO A 132 18.96 1.34 8.81
C PRO A 132 18.64 1.63 7.33
N ASP A 133 19.32 2.61 6.72
CA ASP A 133 19.14 2.97 5.29
C ASP A 133 19.31 1.77 4.34
N LYS A 134 20.14 0.79 4.71
CA LYS A 134 20.37 -0.44 3.94
C LYS A 134 19.10 -1.29 3.76
N GLU A 135 18.09 -1.16 4.64
CA GLU A 135 16.82 -1.87 4.51
C GLU A 135 16.01 -1.36 3.30
N PHE A 136 16.26 -0.12 2.88
CA PHE A 136 15.67 0.48 1.69
C PHE A 136 16.57 0.35 0.45
N ALA A 137 17.76 -0.25 0.59
CA ALA A 137 18.67 -0.45 -0.52
C ALA A 137 18.20 -1.61 -1.41
N ILE A 138 18.13 -1.35 -2.71
CA ILE A 138 17.76 -2.35 -3.70
C ILE A 138 19.00 -3.21 -3.99
N ASN A 139 19.03 -4.39 -3.39
CA ASN A 139 20.18 -5.31 -3.46
C ASN A 139 20.02 -6.35 -4.58
N GLY A 140 21.08 -6.57 -5.35
CA GLY A 140 21.13 -7.56 -6.43
C GLY A 140 20.58 -7.04 -7.75
N THR A 141 20.55 -7.92 -8.76
CA THR A 141 20.13 -7.56 -10.12
C THR A 141 18.62 -7.74 -10.27
N TYR A 142 17.93 -6.63 -10.57
CA TYR A 142 16.52 -6.61 -10.95
C TYR A 142 16.39 -6.26 -12.43
N GLN A 143 15.47 -6.91 -13.11
CA GLN A 143 15.11 -6.60 -14.49
C GLN A 143 14.13 -5.40 -14.48
N PRO A 144 14.49 -4.25 -15.08
CA PRO A 144 13.56 -3.13 -15.19
C PRO A 144 12.35 -3.50 -16.04
N THR A 145 11.18 -3.05 -15.62
CA THR A 145 9.92 -3.22 -16.36
C THR A 145 9.02 -2.00 -16.18
N THR A 146 7.99 -1.88 -17.02
CA THR A 146 6.98 -0.82 -16.88
C THR A 146 5.99 -1.15 -15.75
N THR A 147 5.32 -0.14 -15.20
CA THR A 147 4.22 -0.34 -14.23
C THR A 147 3.14 -1.27 -14.81
N GLU A 148 2.74 -1.06 -16.06
CA GLU A 148 1.76 -1.91 -16.77
C GLU A 148 2.20 -3.39 -16.85
N ASN A 149 3.48 -3.65 -17.12
CA ASN A 149 3.99 -5.02 -17.17
C ASN A 149 4.13 -5.63 -15.77
N MET A 150 4.55 -4.84 -14.77
CA MET A 150 4.58 -5.27 -13.36
C MET A 150 3.18 -5.70 -12.89
N ASN A 151 2.18 -4.89 -13.20
CA ASN A 151 0.77 -5.14 -12.95
C ASN A 151 0.32 -6.51 -13.52
N LYS A 152 0.57 -6.75 -14.80
CA LYS A 152 0.27 -8.05 -15.45
C LYS A 152 0.99 -9.23 -14.81
N LEU A 153 2.24 -9.04 -14.34
CA LEU A 153 3.00 -10.08 -13.66
C LEU A 153 2.41 -10.42 -12.29
N ILE A 154 2.05 -9.40 -11.51
CA ILE A 154 1.40 -9.56 -10.20
C ILE A 154 0.07 -10.31 -10.36
N ASP A 155 -0.77 -9.89 -11.32
CA ASP A 155 -2.07 -10.53 -11.58
C ASP A 155 -1.90 -12.01 -11.89
N LYS A 156 -0.98 -12.33 -12.79
CA LYS A 156 -0.65 -13.72 -13.13
C LYS A 156 -0.19 -14.53 -11.92
N ILE A 157 0.56 -13.95 -10.99
CA ILE A 157 1.05 -14.67 -9.81
C ILE A 157 -0.11 -14.95 -8.84
N LEU A 158 -1.06 -14.03 -8.72
CA LEU A 158 -2.16 -14.11 -7.74
C LEU A 158 -3.39 -14.88 -8.24
N GLU A 159 -3.59 -14.97 -9.55
CA GLU A 159 -4.67 -15.76 -10.17
C GLU A 159 -4.42 -17.28 -10.16
N ASN A 160 -3.23 -17.76 -9.76
CA ASN A 160 -2.81 -19.17 -9.79
C ASN A 160 -3.00 -19.95 -8.47
#